data_AF-A0A1V6ES08-F1
#
_entry.id   AF-A0A1V6ES08-F1
#
_cell.length_a   1.000
_cell.length_b   1.000
_cell.length_c   1.000
_cell.angle_alpha   90.00
_cell.angle_beta   90.00
_cell.angle_gamma   90.00
#
_symmetry.space_group_name_H-M   'P 1'
#
loop_
_entity.id
_entity.type
_entity.pdbx_description
1 polymer ?
#
loop_
_entity_poly.entity_id
_entity_poly.type
_entity_poly.pdbx_seq_one_letter_code
_entity_poly.pdbx_strand_id
1 'polypeptide(L)' 'MKNVDELRGQLAEVFAQLRAGTIKPGEAAELANLAGKMIGSAKVQVEYYALRKEAPTIAFLQAECLTPPQQVMK' A
#
# COMPACT_ATOMS: atom_id res chain seq x y z
N MET A 1 -9.64 -6.33 1.40
CA MET A 1 -8.64 -5.29 1.11
C MET A 1 -9.25 -3.93 1.39
N LYS A 2 -8.90 -3.34 2.53
CA LYS A 2 -9.45 -2.07 3.01
C LYS A 2 -8.47 -0.90 2.85
N ASN A 3 -7.17 -1.15 2.99
CA ASN A 3 -6.13 -0.14 2.94
C ASN A 3 -4.80 -0.69 2.39
N VAL A 4 -3.79 0.17 2.36
CA VAL A 4 -2.46 -0.10 1.81
C VAL A 4 -1.70 -1.16 2.61
N ASP A 5 -1.96 -1.32 3.91
CA ASP A 5 -1.32 -2.36 4.72
C ASP A 5 -1.84 -3.75 4.37
N GLU A 6 -3.17 -3.90 4.21
CA GLU A 6 -3.74 -5.16 3.70
C GLU A 6 -3.20 -5.49 2.30
N LEU A 7 -3.07 -4.49 1.42
CA LEU A 7 -2.50 -4.70 0.07
C LEU A 7 -1.04 -5.17 0.13
N ARG A 8 -0.21 -4.56 0.98
CA ARG A 8 1.19 -4.97 1.18
C ARG A 8 1.28 -6.38 1.75
N GLY A 9 0.41 -6.72 2.71
CA GLY A 9 0.33 -8.08 3.27
C GLY A 9 0.04 -9.12 2.19
N GLN A 10 -0.93 -8.86 1.31
CA GLN A 10 -1.24 -9.75 0.19
C GLN A 10 -0.07 -9.86 -0.80
N LEU A 11 0.61 -8.76 -1.14
CA LEU A 11 1.80 -8.82 -2.00
C LEU A 11 2.96 -9.59 -1.36
N ALA A 12 3.14 -9.49 -0.05
CA ALA A 12 4.14 -10.28 0.67
C ALA A 12 3.83 -11.78 0.60
N GLU A 13 2.55 -12.15 0.68
CA GLU A 13 2.12 -13.54 0.50
C GLU A 13 2.36 -14.04 -0.93
N VAL A 14 2.02 -13.24 -1.95
CA VAL A 14 2.32 -13.54 -3.36
C VAL A 14 3.82 -13.76 -3.58
N PHE A 15 4.67 -12.92 -2.98
CA PHE A 15 6.12 -13.09 -3.03
C PHE A 15 6.56 -14.43 -2.41
N ALA A 16 6.02 -14.78 -1.24
CA ALA A 16 6.33 -16.05 -0.58
C ALA A 16 5.91 -17.25 -1.44
N GLN A 17 4.71 -17.21 -2.02
CA GLN A 17 4.19 -18.26 -2.92
C GLN A 17 5.03 -18.39 -4.20
N LEU A 18 5.43 -17.26 -4.81
CA LEU A 18 6.29 -17.27 -5.99
C LEU A 18 7.65 -17.88 -5.66
N ARG A 19 8.24 -17.53 -4.53
CA ARG A 19 9.52 -18.10 -4.06
C ARG A 19 9.42 -19.59 -3.76
N ALA A 20 8.27 -20.04 -3.24
CA ALA A 20 7.99 -21.45 -2.99
C ALA A 20 7.68 -22.24 -4.28
N GLY A 21 7.50 -21.57 -5.42
CA GLY A 21 7.10 -22.21 -6.68
C GLY A 21 5.65 -22.67 -6.71
N THR A 22 4.80 -22.18 -5.80
CA THR A 22 3.38 -22.58 -5.72
C THR A 22 2.49 -21.80 -6.68
N ILE A 23 2.97 -20.66 -7.20
CA ILE A 23 2.31 -19.87 -8.25
C ILE A 23 3.27 -19.58 -9.40
N LYS A 24 2.73 -19.29 -10.58
CA LYS A 24 3.55 -18.99 -11.76
C LYS A 24 4.04 -17.53 -11.72
N PRO A 25 5.22 -17.23 -12.29
CA PRO A 25 5.69 -15.85 -12.42
C PRO A 25 4.70 -14.91 -13.11
N GLY A 26 3.95 -15.40 -14.11
CA GLY A 26 2.92 -14.61 -14.79
C GLY A 26 1.76 -14.21 -13.89
N GLU A 27 1.28 -15.10 -13.03
CA GLU A 27 0.21 -14.82 -12.07
C GLU A 27 0.67 -13.78 -11.04
N ALA A 28 1.89 -13.94 -10.52
CA ALA A 28 2.50 -12.98 -9.61
C ALA A 28 2.67 -11.59 -10.26
N ALA A 29 3.06 -11.54 -11.54
CA ALA A 29 3.21 -10.30 -12.30
C ALA A 29 1.87 -9.56 -12.48
N GLU A 30 0.80 -10.26 -12.79
CA GLU A 30 -0.54 -9.66 -12.91
C GLU A 30 -1.03 -9.09 -11.57
N LEU A 31 -0.82 -9.81 -10.47
CA LEU A 31 -1.16 -9.33 -9.13
C LEU A 31 -0.35 -8.08 -8.75
N ALA A 32 0.95 -8.06 -9.04
CA ALA A 32 1.80 -6.89 -8.81
C ALA A 32 1.37 -5.67 -9.66
N ASN A 33 0.98 -5.89 -10.92
CA ASN A 33 0.47 -4.85 -11.81
C ASN A 33 -0.83 -4.24 -11.29
N LEU A 34 -1.78 -5.08 -10.85
CA LEU A 34 -3.04 -4.63 -10.26
C LEU A 34 -2.78 -3.80 -8.99
N ALA A 35 -1.92 -4.27 -8.09
CA ALA A 35 -1.52 -3.54 -6.90
C ALA A 35 -0.89 -2.17 -7.23
N GLY A 36 0.00 -2.14 -8.23
CA GLY A 36 0.63 -0.91 -8.71
C GLY A 36 -0.40 0.11 -9.21
N LYS A 37 -1.44 -0.33 -9.94
CA LYS A 37 -2.54 0.53 -10.40
C LYS A 37 -3.38 1.09 -9.25
N MET A 38 -3.63 0.29 -8.20
CA MET A 38 -4.34 0.76 -7.01
C MET A 38 -3.57 1.87 -6.28
N ILE A 39 -2.26 1.65 -6.06
CA ILE A 39 -1.38 2.66 -5.47
C ILE A 39 -1.29 3.91 -6.35
N GLY A 40 -1.19 3.72 -7.68
CA GLY A 40 -1.17 4.80 -8.65
C GLY A 40 -2.44 5.66 -8.60
N SER A 41 -3.62 5.04 -8.50
CA SER A 41 -4.89 5.76 -8.34
C SER A 41 -4.92 6.61 -7.05
N ALA A 42 -4.46 6.05 -5.93
CA ALA A 42 -4.37 6.79 -4.67
C ALA A 42 -3.35 7.94 -4.72
N LYS A 43 -2.23 7.76 -5.44
CA LYS A 43 -1.26 8.83 -5.69
C LYS A 43 -1.87 9.99 -6.47
N VAL A 44 -2.59 9.71 -7.55
CA VAL A 44 -3.31 10.74 -8.32
C VAL A 44 -4.32 11.48 -7.45
N GLN A 45 -5.00 10.77 -6.55
CA GLN A 45 -5.91 11.39 -5.58
C GLN A 45 -5.17 12.36 -4.64
N VAL A 46 -4.00 11.98 -4.10
CA VAL A 46 -3.15 12.88 -3.29
C VAL A 46 -2.75 14.11 -4.08
N GLU A 47 -2.26 13.93 -5.32
CA GLU A 47 -1.82 15.04 -6.18
C GLU A 47 -2.95 16.00 -6.50
N TYR A 48 -4.15 15.49 -6.78
CA TYR A 48 -5.35 16.31 -7.02
C TYR A 48 -5.68 17.22 -5.83
N TYR A 49 -5.65 16.67 -4.60
CA TYR A 49 -5.93 17.45 -3.41
C TYR A 49 -4.80 18.45 -3.09
N ALA A 50 -3.54 18.08 -3.34
CA ALA A 50 -2.42 19.00 -3.19
C ALA A 50 -2.57 20.23 -4.11
N LEU A 51 -3.01 20.05 -5.37
CA LEU A 51 -3.30 21.16 -6.28
C LEU A 51 -4.41 22.10 -5.76
N ARG A 52 -5.35 21.55 -4.99
CA ARG A 52 -6.45 22.30 -4.33
C ARG A 52 -6.05 22.90 -2.99
N LYS A 53 -4.82 22.68 -2.52
CA LYS A 53 -4.34 23.06 -1.18
C LYS A 53 -5.16 22.42 -0.05
N GLU A 54 -5.66 21.21 -0.29
CA GLU A 54 -6.40 20.40 0.66
C GLU A 54 -5.52 19.23 1.15
N ALA A 55 -5.68 18.84 2.42
CA ALA A 55 -4.97 17.70 3.01
C ALA A 55 -5.96 16.69 3.60
N PRO A 56 -6.76 16.00 2.77
CA PRO A 56 -7.75 15.07 3.27
C PRO A 56 -7.11 13.78 3.78
N THR A 57 -7.86 13.10 4.65
CA THR A 57 -7.51 11.72 5.04
C THR A 57 -8.01 10.76 3.97
N ILE A 58 -7.09 10.09 3.28
CA ILE A 58 -7.42 9.06 2.29
C ILE A 58 -7.42 7.71 3.02
N ALA A 59 -8.61 7.14 3.24
CA ALA A 59 -8.78 5.90 4.00
C ALA A 59 -7.90 4.75 3.49
N PHE A 60 -7.74 4.62 2.17
CA PHE A 60 -6.87 3.61 1.58
C PHE A 60 -5.39 3.78 1.97
N LEU A 61 -4.92 5.02 2.14
CA LEU A 61 -3.53 5.31 2.49
C LEU A 61 -3.27 5.33 4.00
N GLN A 62 -4.29 5.07 4.82
CA GLN A 62 -4.08 4.88 6.25
C GLN A 62 -3.23 3.63 6.47
N ALA A 63 -2.11 3.81 7.15
CA ALA A 63 -1.26 2.75 7.62
C ALA A 63 -1.18 2.80 9.15
N GLU A 64 -1.10 1.65 9.79
CA GLU A 64 -0.79 1.58 11.21
C GLU A 64 0.65 2.05 11.43
N CYS A 65 0.81 3.33 11.75
CA CYS A 65 2.10 3.87 12.14
C CYS A 65 2.37 3.43 13.58
N LEU A 66 3.18 2.39 13.76
CA LEU A 66 3.82 2.09 15.04
C LEU A 66 4.81 3.22 15.33
N THR A 67 4.32 4.34 15.88
CA THR A 67 5.19 5.35 16.47
C THR A 67 5.79 4.74 17.74
N PRO A 68 7.12 4.66 17.88
CA PRO A 68 7.72 4.45 19.19
C PRO A 68 7.21 5.56 20.11
N PRO A 69 6.90 5.27 21.39
CA PRO A 69 6.46 6.30 22.31
C PRO A 69 7.49 7.42 22.31
N GLN A 70 7.07 8.64 21.96
CA GLN A 70 7.95 9.80 22.05
C GLN A 70 8.37 9.91 23.52
N GLN A 71 9.64 9.64 23.81
CA GLN A 71 10.21 10.02 25.10
C GLN A 71 10.11 11.53 25.19
N VAL A 72 9.21 11.99 26.04
CA VAL A 72 9.08 13.40 26.41
C VAL A 72 10.45 13.84 26.94
N MET A 73 11.20 14.61 26.16
CA MET A 73 12.35 15.34 26.65
C MET A 73 11.83 16.31 27.71
N LYS A 74 12.16 16.02 28.97
CA LYS A 74 12.00 16.93 30.10
C LYS A 74 13.05 18.02 30.04
#